data_AF-A0A3D2R7M7-F1
#
_entry.id   AF-A0A3D2R7M7-F1
#
_cell.length_a   1.000
_cell.length_b   1.000
_cell.length_c   1.000
_cell.angle_alpha   90.00
_cell.angle_beta   90.00
_cell.angle_gamma   90.00
#
_symmetry.space_group_name_H-M   'P 1'
#
loop_
_entity.id
_entity.type
_entity.pdbx_description
1 polymer ?
#
loop_
_entity_poly.entity_id
_entity_poly.type
_entity_poly.pdbx_seq_one_letter_code
_entity_poly.pdbx_strand_id
1 'polypeptide(L)'
;MYVFFSNGASENDTNNSVTLGTAYRNTSIVIYQKTLELITQTDPDVLPILEQTTLNHEMGHLMGLVNIQNDDIHQVHEDPNSEKHCLHEDCLMYYDATNVGRQMLNRWTQLRAVPQLDVQCLQDLQAKGAL
;
A
#
# COMPACT_ATOMS: atom_id res chain seq x y z
N MET A 1 0.32 -2.09 -18.13
CA MET A 1 -0.17 -2.07 -16.74
C MET A 1 -1.68 -1.88 -16.78
N TYR A 2 -2.43 -2.67 -16.01
CA TYR A 2 -3.89 -2.52 -15.85
C TYR A 2 -4.21 -2.16 -14.40
N VAL A 3 -5.09 -1.19 -14.19
CA VAL A 3 -5.59 -0.83 -12.85
C VAL A 3 -7.10 -0.98 -12.87
N PHE A 4 -7.63 -1.85 -12.02
CA PHE A 4 -9.06 -2.12 -11.89
C PHE A 4 -9.60 -1.55 -10.59
N PHE A 5 -10.60 -0.69 -10.67
CA PHE A 5 -11.31 -0.16 -9.49
C PHE A 5 -12.56 -1.01 -9.25
N SER A 6 -12.53 -1.81 -8.18
CA SER A 6 -13.56 -2.78 -7.85
C SER A 6 -14.70 -2.17 -7.04
N ASN A 7 -15.93 -2.53 -7.38
CA ASN A 7 -17.12 -2.28 -6.56
C ASN A 7 -17.38 -3.42 -5.54
N GLY A 8 -16.47 -4.39 -5.44
CA GLY A 8 -16.47 -5.45 -4.45
C GLY A 8 -15.41 -5.21 -3.35
N ALA A 9 -15.48 -6.01 -2.30
CA ALA A 9 -14.50 -6.07 -1.22
C ALA A 9 -13.43 -7.13 -1.52
N SER A 10 -12.34 -7.16 -0.75
CA SER A 10 -11.35 -8.23 -0.86
C SER A 10 -11.89 -9.50 -0.23
N GLU A 11 -11.50 -10.66 -0.77
CA GLU A 11 -11.81 -11.95 -0.14
C GLU A 11 -11.04 -12.19 1.16
N ASN A 12 -9.96 -11.41 1.37
CA ASN A 12 -9.13 -11.46 2.58
C ASN A 12 -9.63 -10.52 3.69
N ASP A 13 -10.69 -9.74 3.43
CA ASP A 13 -11.27 -8.86 4.44
C ASP A 13 -11.80 -9.66 5.64
N THR A 14 -11.58 -9.13 6.84
CA THR A 14 -12.12 -9.70 8.08
C THR A 14 -13.04 -8.69 8.76
N ASN A 15 -13.62 -9.07 9.91
CA ASN A 15 -14.41 -8.13 10.71
C ASN A 15 -13.59 -6.95 11.24
N ASN A 16 -12.26 -7.08 11.29
CA ASN A 16 -11.36 -6.14 11.97
C ASN A 16 -10.31 -5.52 11.04
N SER A 17 -10.17 -6.02 9.82
CA SER A 17 -9.18 -5.57 8.83
C SER A 17 -9.78 -5.57 7.43
N VAL A 18 -9.33 -4.63 6.61
CA VAL A 18 -9.72 -4.53 5.20
C VAL A 18 -8.50 -4.34 4.32
N THR A 19 -8.57 -4.83 3.09
CA THR A 19 -7.57 -4.63 2.04
C THR A 19 -8.02 -3.49 1.14
N LEU A 20 -7.15 -2.49 0.93
CA LEU A 20 -7.45 -1.35 0.06
C LEU A 20 -7.10 -1.60 -1.40
N GLY A 21 -6.04 -2.36 -1.64
CA GLY A 21 -5.57 -2.72 -2.97
C GLY A 21 -4.79 -4.02 -2.98
N THR A 22 -4.52 -4.53 -4.18
CA THR A 22 -3.65 -5.69 -4.36
C THR A 22 -2.96 -5.63 -5.72
N ALA A 23 -1.64 -5.75 -5.69
CA ALA A 23 -0.79 -6.00 -6.83
C ALA A 23 -0.84 -7.46 -7.24
N TYR A 24 -1.06 -7.70 -8.53
CA TYR A 24 -0.96 -9.02 -9.14
C TYR A 24 0.23 -9.09 -10.08
N ARG A 25 1.26 -9.80 -9.62
CA ARG A 25 2.56 -9.93 -10.29
C ARG A 25 3.13 -8.54 -10.61
N ASN A 26 3.71 -8.39 -11.79
CA ASN A 26 4.27 -7.13 -12.31
C ASN A 26 3.37 -6.49 -13.39
N THR A 27 2.07 -6.82 -13.43
CA THR A 27 1.20 -6.46 -14.56
C THR A 27 -0.03 -5.64 -14.22
N SER A 28 -0.61 -5.83 -13.03
CA SER A 28 -1.95 -5.35 -12.73
C SER A 28 -2.17 -5.07 -11.26
N ILE A 29 -3.06 -4.11 -10.98
CA ILE A 29 -3.47 -3.70 -9.64
C ILE A 29 -5.00 -3.75 -9.58
N VAL A 30 -5.55 -4.22 -8.47
CA VAL A 30 -6.94 -3.94 -8.08
C VAL A 30 -6.94 -2.94 -6.93
N ILE A 31 -7.82 -1.94 -7.02
CA ILE A 31 -8.16 -1.00 -5.94
C ILE A 31 -9.60 -1.31 -5.51
N TYR A 32 -9.84 -1.60 -4.24
CA TYR A 32 -11.17 -1.92 -3.71
C TYR A 32 -11.96 -0.63 -3.45
N GLN A 33 -12.34 0.06 -4.52
CA GLN A 33 -12.94 1.40 -4.49
C GLN A 33 -14.12 1.52 -3.53
N LYS A 34 -15.03 0.54 -3.51
CA LYS A 34 -16.17 0.53 -2.58
C LYS A 34 -15.72 0.54 -1.11
N THR A 35 -14.61 -0.12 -0.79
CA THR A 35 -14.02 -0.12 0.56
C THR A 35 -13.47 1.27 0.90
N LEU A 36 -12.75 1.92 -0.02
CA LEU A 36 -12.22 3.28 0.18
C LEU A 36 -13.35 4.30 0.35
N GLU A 37 -14.42 4.23 -0.45
CA GLU A 37 -15.59 5.09 -0.34
C GLU A 37 -16.33 4.90 1.01
N LEU A 38 -16.45 3.66 1.49
CA LEU A 38 -17.07 3.36 2.78
C LEU A 38 -16.23 3.94 3.94
N ILE A 39 -14.92 3.77 3.88
CA ILE A 39 -13.96 4.29 4.85
C ILE A 39 -14.02 5.81 4.95
N THR A 40 -14.12 6.48 3.81
CA THR A 40 -14.06 7.95 3.70
C THR A 40 -15.43 8.61 3.68
N GLN A 41 -16.51 7.86 3.92
CA GLN A 41 -17.88 8.37 3.86
C GLN A 41 -18.11 9.60 4.74
N THR A 42 -17.44 9.69 5.90
CA THR A 42 -17.57 10.83 6.83
C THR A 42 -16.57 11.95 6.58
N ASP A 43 -15.57 11.75 5.72
CA ASP A 43 -14.58 12.76 5.31
C ASP A 43 -14.17 12.52 3.84
N PRO A 44 -15.02 12.89 2.86
CA PRO A 44 -14.80 12.58 1.45
C PRO A 44 -13.53 13.22 0.86
N ASP A 45 -13.01 14.28 1.48
CA ASP A 45 -11.77 14.94 1.06
C ASP A 45 -10.53 14.03 1.24
N VAL A 46 -10.65 12.96 2.04
CA VAL A 46 -9.59 11.96 2.22
C VAL A 46 -9.58 10.91 1.10
N LEU A 47 -10.68 10.71 0.38
CA LEU A 47 -10.78 9.66 -0.65
C LEU A 47 -9.64 9.73 -1.69
N PRO A 48 -9.32 10.89 -2.30
CA PRO A 48 -8.23 10.97 -3.27
C PRO A 48 -6.86 10.63 -2.68
N ILE A 49 -6.64 10.95 -1.40
CA ILE A 49 -5.39 10.67 -0.70
C ILE A 49 -5.26 9.16 -0.47
N LEU A 50 -6.34 8.49 -0.08
CA LEU A 50 -6.37 7.05 0.15
C LEU A 50 -6.26 6.26 -1.16
N GLU A 51 -6.90 6.73 -2.23
CA GLU A 51 -6.76 6.17 -3.59
C GLU A 51 -5.32 6.28 -4.07
N GLN A 52 -4.72 7.48 -3.99
CA GLN A 52 -3.36 7.72 -4.46
C GLN A 52 -2.32 6.94 -3.63
N THR A 53 -2.51 6.92 -2.31
CA THR A 53 -1.77 6.08 -1.37
C THR A 53 -1.76 4.62 -1.82
N THR A 54 -2.95 4.06 -2.02
CA THR A 54 -3.12 2.63 -2.28
C THR A 54 -2.51 2.31 -3.63
N LEU A 55 -2.81 3.12 -4.63
CA LEU A 55 -2.24 2.96 -5.97
C LEU A 55 -0.72 3.02 -5.96
N ASN A 56 -0.12 3.98 -5.26
CA ASN A 56 1.33 4.12 -5.21
C ASN A 56 2.00 2.96 -4.45
N HIS A 57 1.37 2.47 -3.38
CA HIS A 57 1.84 1.30 -2.64
C HIS A 57 1.84 0.04 -3.52
N GLU A 58 0.71 -0.26 -4.17
CA GLU A 58 0.61 -1.41 -5.07
C GLU A 58 1.54 -1.26 -6.29
N MET A 59 1.76 -0.03 -6.76
CA MET A 59 2.76 0.23 -7.79
C MET A 59 4.18 -0.08 -7.30
N GLY A 60 4.50 0.21 -6.03
CA GLY A 60 5.75 -0.21 -5.39
C GLY A 60 5.96 -1.72 -5.48
N HIS A 61 4.91 -2.51 -5.21
CA HIS A 61 4.94 -3.97 -5.42
C HIS A 61 5.19 -4.38 -6.86
N LEU A 62 4.55 -3.72 -7.84
CA LEU A 62 4.82 -3.95 -9.26
C LEU A 62 6.27 -3.66 -9.65
N MET A 63 6.92 -2.70 -8.98
CA MET A 63 8.32 -2.33 -9.16
C MET A 63 9.29 -3.19 -8.32
N GLY A 64 8.78 -4.18 -7.59
CA GLY A 64 9.59 -5.15 -6.83
C GLY A 64 9.90 -4.75 -5.39
N LEU A 65 9.23 -3.73 -4.84
CA LEU A 65 9.31 -3.39 -3.42
C LEU A 65 8.23 -4.13 -2.60
N VAL A 66 8.44 -4.48 -1.35
CA VAL A 66 9.73 -4.75 -0.71
C VAL A 66 9.98 -6.26 -0.89
N ASN A 67 11.22 -6.65 -1.18
CA ASN A 67 11.66 -8.05 -1.18
C ASN A 67 10.74 -9.08 -1.90
N ILE A 68 10.01 -8.67 -2.96
CA ILE A 68 8.97 -9.52 -3.60
C ILE A 68 9.54 -10.83 -4.16
N GLN A 69 10.83 -10.85 -4.52
CA GLN A 69 11.51 -11.99 -5.10
C GLN A 69 12.58 -12.60 -4.19
N ASN A 70 12.57 -12.31 -2.88
CA ASN A 70 13.68 -12.62 -1.96
C ASN A 70 15.01 -12.00 -2.43
N ASP A 71 14.92 -10.77 -2.93
CA ASP A 71 15.96 -10.00 -3.61
C ASP A 71 16.20 -8.63 -2.95
N ASP A 72 15.99 -8.54 -1.63
CA ASP A 72 16.28 -7.34 -0.86
C ASP A 72 17.77 -6.99 -0.96
N ILE A 73 18.02 -5.77 -1.44
CA ILE A 73 19.35 -5.23 -1.68
C ILE A 73 19.88 -4.62 -0.38
N HIS A 74 18.97 -4.10 0.46
CA HIS A 74 19.26 -3.43 1.71
C HIS A 74 18.46 -4.10 2.83
N GLN A 75 18.83 -5.37 3.15
CA GLN A 75 18.23 -6.39 4.06
C GLN A 75 17.71 -5.97 5.46
N VAL A 76 17.21 -4.76 5.64
CA VAL A 76 16.98 -4.13 6.95
C VAL A 76 15.67 -3.38 7.01
N HIS A 77 14.80 -3.49 6.01
CA HIS A 77 13.54 -2.76 6.00
C HIS A 77 12.29 -3.58 5.68
N GLU A 78 12.40 -4.88 5.37
CA GLU A 78 11.21 -5.75 5.35
C GLU A 78 10.67 -5.97 6.78
N ASP A 79 9.35 -5.89 6.96
CA ASP A 79 8.70 -6.18 8.24
C ASP A 79 8.65 -7.70 8.49
N PRO A 80 9.27 -8.21 9.57
CA PRO A 80 9.24 -9.64 9.90
C PRO A 80 7.84 -10.17 10.26
N ASN A 81 6.89 -9.30 10.58
CA ASN A 81 5.51 -9.66 10.86
C ASN A 81 4.59 -9.47 9.64
N SER A 82 5.08 -8.82 8.59
CA SER A 82 4.34 -8.59 7.36
C SER A 82 5.29 -8.57 6.16
N GLU A 83 5.59 -9.78 5.67
CA GLU A 83 6.46 -9.97 4.50
C GLU A 83 6.03 -9.06 3.34
N LYS A 84 7.02 -8.63 2.55
CA LYS A 84 6.91 -7.75 1.38
C LYS A 84 6.55 -6.29 1.65
N HIS A 85 6.46 -5.90 2.91
CA HIS A 85 6.18 -4.53 3.32
C HIS A 85 7.35 -3.94 4.10
N CYS A 86 7.40 -2.61 4.15
CA CYS A 86 8.42 -1.90 4.92
C CYS A 86 8.07 -1.91 6.41
N LEU A 87 9.07 -2.03 7.28
CA LEU A 87 8.90 -1.95 8.75
C LEU A 87 8.75 -0.51 9.26
N HIS A 88 9.11 0.49 8.45
CA HIS A 88 9.03 1.90 8.84
C HIS A 88 7.61 2.44 8.66
N GLU A 89 6.95 2.79 9.76
CA GLU A 89 5.54 3.23 9.76
C GLU A 89 5.24 4.49 8.93
N ASP A 90 6.25 5.33 8.68
CA ASP A 90 6.12 6.54 7.85
C ASP A 90 6.40 6.28 6.36
N CYS A 91 6.80 5.06 5.98
CA CYS A 91 7.06 4.69 4.61
C CYS A 91 5.77 4.37 3.86
N LEU A 92 5.69 4.78 2.59
CA LEU A 92 4.62 4.39 1.66
C LEU A 92 4.41 2.87 1.61
N MET A 93 5.47 2.07 1.72
CA MET A 93 5.41 0.60 1.64
C MET A 93 5.06 -0.09 2.97
N TYR A 94 4.69 0.63 4.03
CA TYR A 94 4.30 0.01 5.30
C TYR A 94 3.01 -0.83 5.17
N TYR A 95 2.94 -1.95 5.91
CA TYR A 95 1.97 -3.03 5.68
C TYR A 95 0.50 -2.70 5.91
N ASP A 96 0.21 -1.60 6.61
CA ASP A 96 -1.17 -1.28 6.97
C ASP A 96 -2.03 -0.92 5.75
N ALA A 97 -1.49 -0.78 4.53
CA ALA A 97 -2.29 -0.54 3.33
C ALA A 97 -3.08 -1.79 2.85
N THR A 98 -2.58 -3.00 3.12
CA THR A 98 -3.20 -4.27 2.68
C THR A 98 -4.04 -4.94 3.78
N ASN A 99 -3.86 -4.55 5.05
CA ASN A 99 -4.64 -4.98 6.21
C ASN A 99 -4.91 -3.81 7.17
N VAL A 100 -5.66 -2.81 6.72
CA VAL A 100 -5.85 -1.55 7.45
C VAL A 100 -6.64 -1.77 8.74
N GLY A 101 -6.00 -1.50 9.87
CA GLY A 101 -6.67 -1.37 11.16
C GLY A 101 -7.28 0.01 11.38
N ARG A 102 -8.30 0.12 12.25
CA ARG A 102 -8.96 1.41 12.57
C ARG A 102 -7.99 2.51 13.04
N GLN A 103 -6.94 2.14 13.78
CA GLN A 103 -5.97 3.10 14.32
C GLN A 103 -5.11 3.73 13.23
N MET A 104 -4.64 2.93 12.26
CA MET A 104 -3.80 3.45 11.19
C MET A 104 -4.60 4.16 10.11
N LEU A 105 -5.82 3.72 9.82
CA LEU A 105 -6.74 4.50 9.00
C LEU A 105 -6.87 5.94 9.54
N ASN A 106 -7.02 6.09 10.86
CA ASN A 106 -7.08 7.40 11.50
C ASN A 106 -5.79 8.21 11.34
N ARG A 107 -4.61 7.57 11.31
CA ARG A 107 -3.33 8.26 11.07
C ARG A 107 -3.27 8.84 9.65
N TRP A 108 -3.67 8.06 8.64
CA TRP A 108 -3.59 8.49 7.23
C TRP A 108 -4.61 9.57 6.91
N THR A 109 -5.83 9.43 7.44
CA THR A 109 -6.87 10.45 7.31
C THR A 109 -6.47 11.77 8.00
N GLN A 110 -5.67 11.71 9.07
CA GLN A 110 -5.14 12.88 9.77
C GLN A 110 -3.94 13.54 9.09
N LEU A 111 -3.03 12.75 8.50
CA LEU A 111 -1.83 13.27 7.81
C LEU A 111 -2.19 14.13 6.59
N ARG A 112 -3.38 13.91 5.98
CA ARG A 112 -3.90 14.66 4.82
C ARG A 112 -2.91 14.76 3.64
N ALA A 113 -1.99 13.80 3.54
CA ALA A 113 -0.96 13.74 2.51
C ALA A 113 -0.60 12.29 2.22
N VAL A 114 -0.13 12.03 0.99
CA VAL A 114 0.35 10.72 0.58
C VAL A 114 1.76 10.49 1.14
N PRO A 115 1.98 9.42 1.94
CA PRO A 115 3.30 9.06 2.42
C PRO A 115 4.29 8.84 1.28
N GLN A 116 5.57 9.08 1.58
CA GLN A 116 6.65 8.91 0.62
C GLN A 116 7.39 7.61 0.91
N LEU A 117 8.13 7.11 -0.07
CA LEU A 117 9.07 6.01 0.16
C LEU A 117 10.16 6.49 1.11
N ASP A 118 10.46 5.68 2.12
CA ASP A 118 11.63 5.89 2.97
C ASP A 118 12.94 5.65 2.17
N VAL A 119 14.07 6.11 2.71
CA VAL A 119 15.38 6.08 2.04
C VAL A 119 15.76 4.68 1.53
N GLN A 120 15.46 3.62 2.28
CA GLN A 120 15.81 2.25 1.88
C GLN A 120 14.92 1.75 0.72
N CYS A 121 13.62 2.02 0.79
CA CYS A 121 12.70 1.73 -0.33
C CYS A 121 13.07 2.51 -1.60
N LEU A 122 13.52 3.77 -1.47
CA LEU A 122 14.00 4.56 -2.61
C LEU A 122 15.27 3.97 -3.22
N GLN A 123 16.22 3.54 -2.40
CA GLN A 123 17.46 2.91 -2.86
C GLN A 123 17.19 1.58 -3.57
N ASP A 124 16.27 0.77 -3.04
CA ASP A 124 15.83 -0.46 -3.71
C ASP A 124 15.18 -0.14 -5.06
N LEU A 125 14.30 0.87 -5.12
CA LEU A 125 13.62 1.26 -6.35
C LEU A 125 14.61 1.72 -7.44
N GLN A 126 15.63 2.50 -7.06
CA GLN A 126 16.72 2.92 -7.93
C GLN A 126 17.55 1.72 -8.42
N ALA A 127 17.93 0.82 -7.52
CA ALA A 127 18.74 -0.33 -7.86
C ALA A 127 17.98 -1.36 -8.74
N LYS A 128 16.64 -1.39 -8.63
CA LYS A 128 15.75 -2.17 -9.51
C LYS A 128 15.43 -1.47 -10.84
N GLY A 129 15.98 -0.27 -11.10
CA GLY A 129 15.90 0.43 -12.38
C GLY A 129 14.59 1.19 -12.63
N ALA A 130 13.83 1.48 -11.57
CA ALA A 130 12.54 2.16 -11.65
C ALA A 130 12.62 3.66 -11.28
N LEU A 131 13.82 4.21 -11.03
CA LEU A 131 14.13 5.62 -10.79
C LEU A 131 15.38 6.07 -11.56
#